data_AF-A0A848SKN7-F1
#
_entry.id   AF-A0A848SKN7-F1
#
_cell.length_a   1.000
_cell.length_b   1.000
_cell.length_c   1.000
_cell.angle_alpha   90.00
_cell.angle_beta   90.00
_cell.angle_gamma   90.00
#
_symmetry.space_group_name_H-M   'P 1'
#
loop_
_entity.id
_entity.type
_entity.pdbx_description
1 polymer ?
#
loop_
_entity_poly.entity_id
_entity_poly.type
_entity_poly.pdbx_seq_one_letter_code
_entity_poly.pdbx_strand_id
1 'polypeptide(L)'
;MSMNSQGRPSSPQKAESAADTFTGNRALMLEEPLIFEIGDETLCGVDFEAAPEVENRLGGLERSRPIGLAGLSEPEAVRHYTRLSRMNYAIDLGLFPLGSCTMKHNPRLNERIARMAGFADIHPLQPVDSVQGAFEVIHRLGEWLCTLTGMPAVAMSPKAGAHGELCGILAIRSALEARGDAREVILVPESAHGTNPATAAFAGYRVENIPATPQG
;
A
#
# COMPACT_ATOMS: atom_id res chain seq x y z
N MET A 1 -18.78 50.83 -7.71
CA MET A 1 -18.89 49.38 -7.43
C MET A 1 -20.09 49.20 -6.51
N SER A 2 -21.17 48.60 -7.01
CA SER A 2 -22.37 48.32 -6.21
C SER A 2 -22.08 47.11 -5.31
N MET A 3 -22.19 47.27 -3.99
CA MET A 3 -22.11 46.15 -3.05
C MET A 3 -23.28 45.19 -3.29
N ASN A 4 -22.98 43.91 -3.41
CA ASN A 4 -23.97 42.85 -3.57
C ASN A 4 -24.88 42.81 -2.34
N SER A 5 -26.12 43.26 -2.47
CA SER A 5 -27.10 43.39 -1.39
C SER A 5 -27.93 42.13 -1.14
N GLN A 6 -27.56 41.00 -1.76
CA GLN A 6 -28.24 39.72 -1.58
C GLN A 6 -27.60 38.96 -0.40
N GLY A 7 -28.22 39.08 0.77
CA GLY A 7 -27.85 38.27 1.93
C GLY A 7 -28.10 36.78 1.67
N ARG A 8 -27.19 35.93 2.17
CA ARG A 8 -27.35 34.46 2.13
C ARG A 8 -28.66 34.10 2.85
N PRO A 9 -29.54 33.26 2.26
CA PRO A 9 -30.79 32.87 2.92
C PRO A 9 -30.52 32.27 4.29
N SER A 10 -31.10 32.84 5.34
CA SER A 10 -30.96 32.38 6.74
C SER A 10 -32.06 31.39 7.15
N SER A 11 -33.00 31.10 6.26
CA SER A 11 -34.06 30.11 6.45
C SER A 11 -33.65 28.77 5.81
N PRO A 12 -33.89 27.63 6.48
CA PRO A 12 -33.61 26.32 5.91
C PRO A 12 -34.44 26.12 4.64
N GLN A 13 -33.77 26.10 3.50
CA GLN A 13 -34.38 25.71 2.23
C GLN A 13 -34.58 24.20 2.19
N LYS A 14 -35.64 23.77 1.51
CA LYS A 14 -35.93 22.36 1.29
C LYS A 14 -34.81 21.81 0.39
N ALA A 15 -33.99 20.89 0.91
CA ALA A 15 -32.95 20.25 0.13
C ALA A 15 -33.59 19.57 -1.09
N GLU A 16 -33.09 19.88 -2.29
CA GLU A 16 -33.40 19.08 -3.48
C GLU A 16 -32.91 17.64 -3.25
N SER A 17 -33.69 16.70 -3.79
CA SER A 17 -33.77 15.26 -3.46
C SER A 17 -32.54 14.67 -2.77
N ALA A 18 -32.75 14.11 -1.57
CA ALA A 18 -31.83 13.15 -0.99
C ALA A 18 -31.58 12.03 -2.01
N ALA A 19 -30.31 11.73 -2.30
CA ALA A 19 -29.96 10.61 -3.15
C ALA A 19 -30.58 9.33 -2.56
N ASP A 20 -31.31 8.58 -3.39
CA ASP A 20 -31.83 7.27 -3.00
C ASP A 20 -30.65 6.32 -2.83
N THR A 21 -30.36 5.97 -1.58
CA THR A 21 -29.37 4.95 -1.22
C THR A 21 -29.96 3.56 -1.40
N PHE A 22 -29.16 2.57 -1.83
CA PHE A 22 -29.59 1.18 -1.97
C PHE A 22 -30.14 0.59 -0.66
N THR A 23 -29.62 1.03 0.50
CA THR A 23 -30.06 0.53 1.81
C THR A 23 -31.19 1.35 2.48
N GLY A 24 -31.63 2.45 1.85
CA GLY A 24 -32.69 3.34 2.37
C GLY A 24 -32.28 4.20 3.59
N ASN A 25 -30.98 4.32 3.86
CA ASN A 25 -30.41 5.10 4.96
C ASN A 25 -30.45 6.61 4.68
N ARG A 26 -31.07 7.38 5.58
CA ARG A 26 -31.28 8.84 5.37
C ARG A 26 -30.40 9.77 6.22
N ALA A 27 -29.62 9.23 7.16
CA ALA A 27 -28.83 10.01 8.12
C ALA A 27 -27.33 9.64 8.19
N LEU A 28 -26.96 8.47 7.67
CA LEU A 28 -25.57 8.04 7.53
C LEU A 28 -25.23 8.13 6.06
N MET A 29 -24.20 8.89 5.66
CA MET A 29 -23.66 8.80 4.30
C MET A 29 -22.89 7.48 4.19
N LEU A 30 -23.59 6.39 3.88
CA LEU A 30 -23.01 5.04 3.72
C LEU A 30 -22.53 4.77 2.29
N GLU A 31 -22.89 5.65 1.35
CA GLU A 31 -22.53 5.56 -0.05
C GLU A 31 -21.75 6.81 -0.41
N GLU A 32 -20.56 6.62 -0.98
CA GLU A 32 -19.71 7.69 -1.51
C GLU A 32 -19.52 7.39 -3.00
N PRO A 33 -19.82 8.36 -3.90
CA PRO A 33 -19.60 8.19 -5.33
C PRO A 33 -18.14 7.86 -5.65
N LEU A 34 -17.89 7.26 -6.81
CA LEU A 34 -16.54 7.13 -7.32
C LEU A 34 -15.92 8.52 -7.52
N ILE A 35 -14.61 8.62 -7.33
CA ILE A 35 -13.89 9.90 -7.50
C ILE A 35 -14.13 10.53 -8.89
N PHE A 36 -14.37 9.71 -9.91
CA PHE A 36 -14.66 10.14 -11.29
C PHE A 36 -16.08 10.70 -11.50
N GLU A 37 -17.01 10.44 -10.58
CA GLU A 37 -18.39 10.94 -10.66
C GLU A 37 -18.53 12.34 -10.02
N ILE A 38 -17.55 12.72 -9.20
CA ILE A 38 -17.54 13.99 -8.46
C ILE A 38 -16.36 14.90 -8.84
N GLY A 39 -15.32 14.35 -9.43
CA GLY A 39 -14.12 15.08 -9.81
C GLY A 39 -14.22 15.69 -11.21
N ASP A 40 -13.44 16.75 -11.40
CA ASP A 40 -13.35 17.50 -12.64
C ASP A 40 -11.90 17.47 -13.17
N GLU A 41 -11.71 17.27 -14.47
CA GLU A 41 -10.36 17.11 -15.05
C GLU A 41 -9.52 18.40 -15.06
N THR A 42 -10.13 19.55 -14.75
CA THR A 42 -9.48 20.86 -14.74
C THR A 42 -9.16 21.36 -13.34
N LEU A 43 -9.71 20.73 -12.30
CA LEU A 43 -9.54 21.15 -10.91
C LEU A 43 -8.27 20.55 -10.29
N CYS A 44 -7.56 21.34 -9.48
CA CYS A 44 -6.48 20.84 -8.64
C CYS A 44 -6.67 21.38 -7.23
N GLY A 45 -6.59 20.49 -6.23
CA GLY A 45 -6.68 20.86 -4.82
C GLY A 45 -5.37 21.33 -4.22
N VAL A 46 -4.28 21.35 -5.00
CA VAL A 46 -2.96 21.79 -4.56
C VAL A 46 -2.53 22.94 -5.45
N ASP A 47 -2.07 24.02 -4.82
CA ASP A 47 -1.48 25.13 -5.53
C ASP A 47 -0.07 24.76 -5.98
N PHE A 48 0.10 24.58 -7.29
CA PHE A 48 1.40 24.43 -7.92
C PHE A 48 1.86 25.79 -8.47
N GLU A 49 3.15 26.06 -8.38
CA GLU A 49 3.75 27.16 -9.14
C GLU A 49 3.55 26.90 -10.64
N ALA A 50 3.37 27.98 -11.41
CA ALA A 50 3.28 27.86 -12.86
C ALA A 50 4.54 27.18 -13.41
N ALA A 51 4.35 26.14 -14.22
CA ALA A 51 5.47 25.45 -14.83
C ALA A 51 6.31 26.46 -15.64
N PRO A 52 7.66 26.38 -15.56
CA PRO A 52 8.51 27.26 -16.34
C PRO A 52 8.28 27.01 -17.84
N GLU A 53 8.24 28.08 -18.63
CA GLU A 53 8.24 27.96 -20.09
C GLU A 53 9.59 27.41 -20.55
N VAL A 54 9.60 26.13 -20.96
CA VAL A 54 10.77 25.43 -21.45
C VAL A 54 10.56 24.97 -22.88
N GLU A 55 11.63 24.98 -23.68
CA GLU A 55 11.61 24.38 -25.01
C GLU A 55 11.26 22.90 -24.89
N ASN A 56 10.26 22.47 -25.65
CA ASN A 56 9.79 21.09 -25.64
C ASN A 56 10.87 20.15 -26.19
N ARG A 57 11.29 19.17 -25.37
CA ARG A 57 12.29 18.15 -25.71
C ARG A 57 11.70 16.75 -25.91
N LEU A 58 10.38 16.64 -26.02
CA LEU A 58 9.67 15.36 -26.19
C LEU A 58 9.78 14.83 -27.62
N GLY A 59 10.16 15.66 -28.59
CA GLY A 59 10.51 15.20 -29.95
C GLY A 59 9.37 14.50 -30.68
N GLY A 60 8.13 15.00 -30.57
CA GLY A 60 6.96 14.37 -31.18
C GLY A 60 6.26 13.33 -30.30
N LEU A 61 6.72 13.12 -29.06
CA LEU A 61 6.10 12.24 -28.06
C LEU A 61 5.19 12.99 -27.09
N GLU A 62 4.68 14.15 -27.50
CA GLU A 62 3.71 14.89 -26.71
C GLU A 62 2.44 14.08 -26.50
N ARG A 63 1.85 14.24 -25.31
CA ARG A 63 0.59 13.61 -24.99
C ARG A 63 -0.51 14.18 -25.90
N SER A 64 -1.12 13.33 -26.73
CA SER A 64 -2.16 13.71 -27.70
C SER A 64 -3.59 13.78 -27.14
N ARG A 65 -3.78 13.41 -25.87
CA ARG A 65 -5.07 13.43 -25.17
C ARG A 65 -4.90 13.82 -23.71
N PRO A 66 -5.92 14.32 -22.99
CA PRO A 66 -5.86 14.50 -21.53
C PRO A 66 -5.54 13.19 -20.80
N ILE A 67 -4.97 13.25 -19.58
CA ILE A 67 -4.79 12.03 -18.76
C ILE A 67 -6.16 11.50 -18.29
N GLY A 68 -7.14 12.37 -18.07
CA GLY A 68 -8.45 11.98 -17.53
C GLY A 68 -8.40 11.65 -16.04
N LEU A 69 -7.59 12.39 -15.25
CA LEU A 69 -7.60 12.25 -13.79
C LEU A 69 -8.71 13.13 -13.21
N ALA A 70 -9.46 12.57 -12.27
CA ALA A 70 -10.43 13.30 -11.48
C ALA A 70 -9.71 14.27 -10.53
N GLY A 71 -9.89 15.56 -10.75
CA GLY A 71 -9.43 16.64 -9.89
C GLY A 71 -10.47 17.02 -8.85
N LEU A 72 -10.02 17.22 -7.61
CA LEU A 72 -10.84 17.70 -6.49
C LEU A 72 -10.11 18.85 -5.80
N SER A 73 -10.86 19.82 -5.26
CA SER A 73 -10.30 20.78 -4.31
C SER A 73 -9.87 20.05 -3.03
N GLU A 74 -8.94 20.63 -2.25
CA GLU A 74 -8.49 20.02 -0.98
C GLU A 74 -9.67 19.65 -0.05
N PRO A 75 -10.66 20.53 0.20
CA PRO A 75 -11.79 20.17 1.06
C PRO A 75 -12.66 19.04 0.49
N GLU A 76 -12.77 18.93 -0.83
CA GLU A 76 -13.50 17.83 -1.48
C GLU A 76 -12.76 16.51 -1.32
N ALA A 77 -11.45 16.50 -1.55
CA ALA A 77 -10.60 15.32 -1.34
C ALA A 77 -10.67 14.84 0.12
N VAL A 78 -10.56 15.77 1.09
CA VAL A 78 -10.69 15.43 2.52
C VAL A 78 -12.04 14.81 2.82
N ARG A 79 -13.15 15.38 2.31
CA ARG A 79 -14.49 14.82 2.51
C ARG A 79 -14.64 13.43 1.91
N HIS A 80 -14.17 13.25 0.67
CA HIS A 80 -14.25 12.01 -0.07
C HIS A 80 -13.55 10.86 0.68
N TYR A 81 -12.26 11.03 1.00
CA TYR A 81 -11.49 9.98 1.68
C TYR A 81 -11.93 9.75 3.14
N THR A 82 -12.44 10.78 3.83
CA THR A 82 -13.01 10.63 5.18
C THR A 82 -14.30 9.80 5.16
N ARG A 83 -15.14 9.93 4.12
CA ARG A 83 -16.34 9.11 3.97
C ARG A 83 -15.98 7.67 3.60
N LEU A 84 -15.06 7.47 2.66
CA LEU A 84 -14.53 6.14 2.33
C LEU A 84 -13.93 5.43 3.54
N SER A 85 -13.18 6.15 4.41
CA SER A 85 -12.60 5.53 5.61
C SER A 85 -13.67 5.05 6.60
N ARG A 86 -14.85 5.68 6.63
CA ARG A 86 -15.99 5.26 7.47
C ARG A 86 -16.73 4.05 6.91
N MET A 87 -16.54 3.74 5.64
CA MET A 87 -17.07 2.53 4.99
C MET A 87 -16.15 1.31 5.20
N ASN A 88 -14.98 1.49 5.82
CA ASN A 88 -14.04 0.40 6.09
C ASN A 88 -14.05 -0.01 7.58
N TYR A 89 -14.08 -1.32 7.85
CA TYR A 89 -13.81 -1.83 9.18
C TYR A 89 -12.30 -1.96 9.38
N ALA A 90 -11.80 -1.59 10.55
CA ALA A 90 -10.37 -1.55 10.84
C ALA A 90 -10.07 -2.06 12.24
N ILE A 91 -8.84 -2.52 12.45
CA ILE A 91 -8.35 -2.98 13.77
C ILE A 91 -8.48 -1.93 14.87
N ASP A 92 -8.47 -0.65 14.50
CA ASP A 92 -8.64 0.46 15.44
C ASP A 92 -10.09 0.61 15.94
N LEU A 93 -11.06 -0.01 15.28
CA LEU A 93 -12.48 0.05 15.63
C LEU A 93 -12.92 -1.10 16.55
N GLY A 94 -12.21 -2.24 16.51
CA GLY A 94 -12.55 -3.40 17.32
C GLY A 94 -11.77 -4.65 16.95
N LEU A 95 -12.19 -5.79 17.51
CA LEU A 95 -11.54 -7.09 17.29
C LEU A 95 -11.63 -7.50 15.82
N PHE A 96 -10.48 -7.88 15.24
CA PHE A 96 -10.37 -8.25 13.82
C PHE A 96 -9.73 -9.65 13.68
N PRO A 97 -10.46 -10.75 13.96
CA PRO A 97 -9.88 -12.08 14.18
C PRO A 97 -9.64 -12.84 12.87
N LEU A 98 -8.73 -12.33 12.03
CA LEU A 98 -8.30 -13.04 10.82
C LEU A 98 -7.18 -14.04 11.13
N GLY A 99 -7.46 -15.33 10.90
CA GLY A 99 -6.47 -16.40 10.97
C GLY A 99 -5.32 -16.16 10.00
N SER A 100 -4.10 -16.56 10.38
CA SER A 100 -2.85 -16.35 9.62
C SER A 100 -2.39 -14.88 9.44
N CYS A 101 -3.26 -13.89 9.64
CA CYS A 101 -2.93 -12.48 9.40
C CYS A 101 -2.26 -11.75 10.59
N THR A 102 -2.35 -12.30 11.80
CA THR A 102 -1.79 -11.70 13.02
C THR A 102 -2.23 -10.23 13.19
N MET A 103 -3.54 -9.99 13.23
CA MET A 103 -4.13 -8.65 13.40
C MET A 103 -3.91 -8.11 14.83
N LYS A 104 -2.66 -7.76 15.13
CA LYS A 104 -2.21 -7.17 16.39
C LYS A 104 -2.28 -5.65 16.34
N HIS A 105 -2.35 -5.00 17.50
CA HIS A 105 -2.29 -3.54 17.58
C HIS A 105 -1.10 -2.95 16.82
N ASN A 106 -1.34 -1.86 16.08
CA ASN A 106 -0.34 -1.07 15.37
C ASN A 106 -0.05 0.22 16.19
N PRO A 107 1.04 0.29 16.98
CA PRO A 107 1.32 1.45 17.81
C PRO A 107 1.49 2.72 16.98
N ARG A 108 0.78 3.79 17.35
CA ARG A 108 0.88 5.10 16.67
C ARG A 108 2.27 5.71 16.74
N LEU A 109 3.09 5.28 17.71
CA LEU A 109 4.49 5.65 17.78
C LEU A 109 5.23 5.24 16.50
N ASN A 110 4.93 4.07 15.92
CA ASN A 110 5.62 3.58 14.72
C ASN A 110 5.38 4.51 13.51
N GLU A 111 4.15 5.01 13.36
CA GLU A 111 3.82 6.00 12.32
C GLU A 111 4.60 7.31 12.49
N ARG A 112 4.75 7.76 13.74
CA ARG A 112 5.55 8.96 14.05
C ARG A 112 7.03 8.76 13.73
N ILE A 113 7.59 7.60 14.06
CA ILE A 113 9.00 7.29 13.80
C ILE A 113 9.26 7.13 12.31
N ALA A 114 8.34 6.48 11.56
CA ALA A 114 8.46 6.33 10.11
C ALA A 114 8.46 7.69 9.37
N ARG A 115 7.76 8.69 9.92
CA ARG A 115 7.70 10.07 9.38
C ARG A 115 8.79 11.00 9.93
N MET A 116 9.77 10.47 10.67
CA MET A 116 10.84 11.29 11.24
C MET A 116 11.67 11.93 10.12
N ALA A 117 11.96 13.23 10.26
CA ALA A 117 12.86 13.93 9.34
C ALA A 117 14.23 13.25 9.31
N GLY A 118 14.78 13.05 8.11
CA GLY A 118 16.00 12.27 7.91
C GLY A 118 15.79 10.76 7.80
N PHE A 119 14.56 10.24 7.97
CA PHE A 119 14.16 8.88 7.58
C PHE A 119 13.20 8.88 6.39
N ALA A 120 12.12 9.67 6.47
CA ALA A 120 11.08 9.71 5.43
C ALA A 120 11.59 10.25 4.09
N ASP A 121 12.58 11.14 4.14
CA ASP A 121 13.08 11.90 2.98
C ASP A 121 14.41 11.35 2.42
N ILE A 122 14.79 10.13 2.81
CA ILE A 122 16.03 9.51 2.30
C ILE A 122 15.85 9.12 0.84
N HIS A 123 16.72 9.63 -0.03
CA HIS A 123 16.85 9.10 -1.38
C HIS A 123 17.69 7.82 -1.35
N PRO A 124 17.23 6.69 -1.95
CA PRO A 124 17.93 5.40 -1.85
C PRO A 124 19.34 5.37 -2.46
N LEU A 125 19.66 6.35 -3.32
CA LEU A 125 20.98 6.48 -3.97
C LEU A 125 21.80 7.69 -3.46
N GLN A 126 21.42 8.31 -2.35
CA GLN A 126 22.27 9.37 -1.78
C GLN A 126 23.56 8.79 -1.17
N PRO A 127 24.63 9.60 -0.99
CA PRO A 127 25.89 9.11 -0.45
C PRO A 127 25.71 8.33 0.85
N VAL A 128 26.35 7.16 0.96
CA VAL A 128 26.19 6.23 2.10
C VAL A 128 26.53 6.92 3.44
N ASP A 129 27.51 7.81 3.44
CA ASP A 129 27.94 8.55 4.63
C ASP A 129 26.85 9.50 5.17
N SER A 130 25.85 9.88 4.36
CA SER A 130 24.74 10.74 4.79
C SER A 130 23.53 9.98 5.36
N VAL A 131 23.56 8.64 5.38
CA VAL A 131 22.43 7.78 5.79
C VAL A 131 22.80 6.72 6.84
N GLN A 132 23.89 6.91 7.57
CA GLN A 132 24.37 5.91 8.53
C GLN A 132 23.32 5.51 9.59
N GLY A 133 22.46 6.44 10.02
CA GLY A 133 21.37 6.11 10.94
C GLY A 133 20.35 5.10 10.38
N ALA A 134 20.07 5.12 9.08
CA ALA A 134 19.20 4.13 8.45
C ALA A 134 19.86 2.75 8.39
N PHE A 135 21.17 2.70 8.08
CA PHE A 135 21.93 1.45 8.11
C PHE A 135 22.04 0.87 9.52
N GLU A 136 22.21 1.71 10.54
CA GLU A 136 22.22 1.27 11.94
C GLU A 136 20.89 0.61 12.34
N VAL A 137 19.75 1.18 11.93
CA VAL A 137 18.42 0.58 12.17
C VAL A 137 18.28 -0.76 11.45
N ILE A 138 18.67 -0.84 10.17
CA ILE A 138 18.62 -2.09 9.40
C ILE A 138 19.50 -3.16 10.05
N HIS A 139 20.71 -2.79 10.47
CA HIS A 139 21.65 -3.71 11.09
C HIS A 139 21.11 -4.26 12.41
N ARG A 140 20.67 -3.38 13.33
CA ARG A 140 20.12 -3.79 14.62
C ARG A 140 18.89 -4.68 14.48
N LEU A 141 17.98 -4.34 13.58
CA LEU A 141 16.82 -5.18 13.28
C LEU A 141 17.26 -6.55 12.75
N GLY A 142 18.29 -6.58 11.89
CA GLY A 142 18.86 -7.82 11.38
C GLY A 142 19.41 -8.71 12.49
N GLU A 143 20.18 -8.15 13.43
CA GLU A 143 20.70 -8.88 14.59
C GLU A 143 19.58 -9.45 15.47
N TRP A 144 18.52 -8.68 15.72
CA TRP A 144 17.36 -9.16 16.47
C TRP A 144 16.65 -10.31 15.77
N LEU A 145 16.46 -10.22 14.45
CA LEU A 145 15.83 -11.29 13.67
C LEU A 145 16.68 -12.57 13.68
N CYS A 146 18.01 -12.46 13.50
CA CYS A 146 18.93 -13.58 13.62
C CYS A 146 18.87 -14.21 15.02
N THR A 147 18.83 -13.40 16.07
CA THR A 147 18.74 -13.86 17.46
C THR A 147 17.43 -14.59 17.72
N LEU A 148 16.29 -14.05 17.26
CA LEU A 148 14.96 -14.62 17.47
C LEU A 148 14.73 -15.93 16.68
N THR A 149 15.36 -16.06 15.51
CA THR A 149 15.15 -17.20 14.60
C THR A 149 16.25 -18.26 14.65
N GLY A 150 17.41 -17.94 15.26
CA GLY A 150 18.58 -18.81 15.24
C GLY A 150 19.27 -18.88 13.86
N MET A 151 18.91 -18.00 12.93
CA MET A 151 19.51 -17.97 11.59
C MET A 151 20.85 -17.23 11.58
N PRO A 152 21.84 -17.68 10.77
CA PRO A 152 23.15 -17.05 10.72
C PRO A 152 23.14 -15.68 10.02
N ALA A 153 22.14 -15.40 9.20
CA ALA A 153 21.99 -14.15 8.47
C ALA A 153 20.52 -13.93 8.07
N VAL A 154 20.18 -12.69 7.70
CA VAL A 154 18.86 -12.30 7.20
C VAL A 154 18.99 -11.39 5.97
N ALA A 155 18.17 -11.65 4.95
CA ALA A 155 18.04 -10.77 3.80
C ALA A 155 16.93 -9.74 4.05
N MET A 156 17.28 -8.45 4.04
CA MET A 156 16.35 -7.35 4.33
C MET A 156 15.68 -6.76 3.08
N SER A 157 16.01 -7.27 1.89
CA SER A 157 15.49 -6.79 0.61
C SER A 157 14.08 -7.27 0.24
N PRO A 158 13.58 -8.46 0.66
CA PRO A 158 12.22 -8.88 0.34
C PRO A 158 11.17 -7.98 1.02
N LYS A 159 10.14 -7.57 0.25
CA LYS A 159 9.13 -6.58 0.67
C LYS A 159 7.83 -7.18 1.21
N ALA A 160 7.69 -8.51 1.15
CA ALA A 160 6.50 -9.26 1.58
C ALA A 160 6.86 -10.74 1.83
N GLY A 161 5.97 -11.48 2.51
CA GLY A 161 6.17 -12.90 2.82
C GLY A 161 6.47 -13.77 1.59
N ALA A 162 5.61 -13.72 0.56
CA ALA A 162 5.81 -14.48 -0.68
C ALA A 162 7.10 -14.10 -1.44
N HIS A 163 7.52 -12.83 -1.35
CA HIS A 163 8.81 -12.41 -1.90
C HIS A 163 9.98 -13.00 -1.09
N GLY A 164 9.82 -13.11 0.23
CA GLY A 164 10.76 -13.81 1.11
C GLY A 164 10.85 -15.30 0.79
N GLU A 165 9.71 -15.97 0.55
CA GLU A 165 9.66 -17.37 0.09
C GLU A 165 10.48 -17.54 -1.22
N LEU A 166 10.28 -16.64 -2.19
CA LEU A 166 11.00 -16.69 -3.47
C LEU A 166 12.51 -16.50 -3.27
N CYS A 167 12.90 -15.50 -2.48
CA CYS A 167 14.29 -15.25 -2.14
C CYS A 167 14.94 -16.47 -1.49
N GLY A 168 14.25 -17.10 -0.53
CA GLY A 168 14.72 -18.30 0.15
C GLY A 168 14.88 -19.50 -0.79
N ILE A 169 13.88 -19.77 -1.63
CA ILE A 169 13.92 -20.88 -2.61
C ILE A 169 15.07 -20.67 -3.61
N LEU A 170 15.26 -19.45 -4.12
CA LEU A 170 16.35 -19.16 -5.06
C LEU A 170 17.74 -19.24 -4.39
N ALA A 171 17.84 -18.88 -3.11
CA ALA A 171 19.08 -19.08 -2.35
C ALA A 171 19.40 -20.58 -2.17
N ILE A 172 18.39 -21.39 -1.83
CA ILE A 172 18.51 -22.85 -1.73
C ILE A 172 18.92 -23.44 -3.09
N ARG A 173 18.28 -23.01 -4.17
CA ARG A 173 18.58 -23.42 -5.55
C ARG A 173 20.03 -23.15 -5.90
N SER A 174 20.50 -21.92 -5.69
CA SER A 174 21.87 -21.52 -6.00
C SER A 174 22.89 -22.37 -5.22
N ALA A 175 22.63 -22.63 -3.93
CA ALA A 175 23.51 -23.48 -3.11
C ALA A 175 23.50 -24.97 -3.52
N LEU A 176 22.38 -25.47 -4.05
CA LEU A 176 22.24 -26.83 -4.60
C LEU A 176 23.01 -26.98 -5.93
N GLU A 177 22.82 -26.03 -6.84
CA GLU A 177 23.49 -26.00 -8.14
C GLU A 177 25.01 -25.86 -7.97
N ALA A 178 25.48 -24.98 -7.07
CA ALA A 178 26.91 -24.77 -6.82
C ALA A 178 27.66 -26.01 -6.32
N ARG A 179 26.97 -26.96 -5.66
CA ARG A 179 27.56 -28.23 -5.21
C ARG A 179 27.30 -29.41 -6.15
N GLY A 180 26.72 -29.15 -7.33
CA GLY A 180 26.39 -30.19 -8.32
C GLY A 180 25.18 -31.06 -7.94
N ASP A 181 24.30 -30.59 -7.05
CA ASP A 181 23.12 -31.32 -6.58
C ASP A 181 21.82 -30.58 -6.95
N ALA A 182 21.66 -30.25 -8.24
CA ALA A 182 20.47 -29.55 -8.71
C ALA A 182 19.22 -30.43 -8.49
N ARG A 183 18.24 -29.90 -7.75
CA ARG A 183 16.96 -30.56 -7.49
C ARG A 183 15.86 -29.85 -8.26
N GLU A 184 14.83 -30.60 -8.62
CA GLU A 184 13.71 -30.10 -9.44
C GLU A 184 12.37 -30.14 -8.70
N VAL A 185 12.33 -30.72 -7.49
CA VAL A 185 11.09 -30.93 -6.73
C VAL A 185 11.11 -30.18 -5.41
N ILE A 186 10.01 -29.50 -5.11
CA ILE A 186 9.70 -28.96 -3.78
C ILE A 186 8.49 -29.68 -3.23
N LEU A 187 8.61 -30.19 -2.00
CA LEU A 187 7.51 -30.82 -1.28
C LEU A 187 6.73 -29.73 -0.53
N VAL A 188 5.40 -29.72 -0.67
CA VAL A 188 4.53 -28.73 -0.03
C VAL A 188 3.38 -29.47 0.67
N PRO A 189 3.18 -29.31 2.00
CA PRO A 189 2.01 -29.85 2.68
C PRO A 189 0.71 -29.28 2.12
N GLU A 190 -0.35 -30.09 2.03
CA GLU A 190 -1.66 -29.63 1.55
C GLU A 190 -2.27 -28.50 2.40
N SER A 191 -1.85 -28.39 3.67
CA SER A 191 -2.26 -27.33 4.59
C SER A 191 -1.46 -26.03 4.45
N ALA A 192 -0.43 -26.00 3.59
CA ALA A 192 0.41 -24.81 3.42
C ALA A 192 -0.39 -23.63 2.85
N HIS A 193 0.07 -22.42 3.14
CA HIS A 193 -0.49 -21.22 2.54
C HIS A 193 -0.32 -21.26 1.02
N GLY A 194 -1.30 -20.76 0.27
CA GLY A 194 -1.32 -20.84 -1.20
C GLY A 194 -0.16 -20.13 -1.91
N THR A 195 0.55 -19.23 -1.22
CA THR A 195 1.78 -18.61 -1.73
C THR A 195 2.89 -19.64 -1.89
N ASN A 196 3.00 -20.64 -1.02
CA ASN A 196 4.09 -21.62 -1.05
C ASN A 196 4.16 -22.39 -2.39
N PRO A 197 3.10 -23.09 -2.85
CA PRO A 197 3.16 -23.80 -4.14
C PRO A 197 3.25 -22.83 -5.32
N ALA A 198 2.63 -21.65 -5.23
CA ALA A 198 2.72 -20.64 -6.28
C ALA A 198 4.16 -20.11 -6.45
N THR A 199 4.85 -19.83 -5.36
CA THR A 199 6.25 -19.40 -5.35
C THR A 199 7.16 -20.48 -5.93
N ALA A 200 6.97 -21.75 -5.53
CA ALA A 200 7.77 -22.87 -6.04
C ALA A 200 7.59 -23.04 -7.56
N ALA A 201 6.34 -23.01 -8.05
CA ALA A 201 6.04 -23.07 -9.48
C ALA A 201 6.63 -21.86 -10.23
N PHE A 202 6.51 -20.66 -9.67
CA PHE A 202 7.10 -19.44 -10.24
C PHE A 202 8.63 -19.53 -10.36
N ALA A 203 9.29 -20.16 -9.40
CA ALA A 203 10.73 -20.41 -9.42
C ALA A 203 11.16 -21.58 -10.35
N GLY A 204 10.21 -22.22 -11.04
CA GLY A 204 10.45 -23.30 -12.01
C GLY A 204 10.60 -24.69 -11.39
N TYR A 205 10.16 -24.89 -10.14
CA TYR A 205 10.15 -26.21 -9.50
C TYR A 205 8.86 -26.98 -9.80
N ARG A 206 8.98 -28.32 -9.88
CA ARG A 206 7.82 -29.21 -9.76
C ARG A 206 7.38 -29.26 -8.30
N VAL A 207 6.10 -29.04 -8.06
CA VAL A 207 5.51 -29.07 -6.72
C VAL A 207 4.86 -30.43 -6.50
N GLU A 208 5.25 -31.10 -5.42
CA GLU A 208 4.64 -32.36 -4.99
C GLU A 208 3.97 -32.16 -3.63
N ASN A 209 2.71 -32.57 -3.52
CA ASN A 209 1.94 -32.39 -2.30
C ASN A 209 2.27 -33.47 -1.26
N ILE A 210 2.34 -33.08 0.01
CA ILE A 210 2.36 -34.01 1.14
C ILE A 210 0.95 -34.06 1.74
N PRO A 211 0.24 -35.19 1.67
CA PRO A 211 -1.11 -35.33 2.21
C PRO A 211 -1.18 -35.08 3.72
N ALA A 212 -2.26 -34.44 4.16
CA ALA A 212 -2.55 -34.28 5.58
C ALA A 212 -2.92 -35.62 6.24
N THR A 213 -2.73 -35.71 7.56
CA THR A 213 -3.21 -36.87 8.33
C THR A 213 -4.66 -36.65 8.73
N PRO A 214 -5.38 -37.67 9.26
CA PRO A 214 -6.71 -37.45 9.83
C PRO A 214 -6.77 -36.43 10.97
N GLN A 215 -5.62 -36.05 11.56
CA GLN A 215 -5.50 -35.04 12.61
C GLN A 215 -5.19 -33.63 12.08
N GLY A 216 -5.02 -33.47 10.76
CA GLY A 216 -4.42 -32.29 10.14
C GLY A 216 -2.91 -32.47 10.02
#